data_AF-A0A9E8QLL6-F1
#
_entry.id   AF-A0A9E8QLL6-F1
#
_cell.length_a   1.000
_cell.length_b   1.000
_cell.length_c   1.000
_cell.angle_alpha   90.00
_cell.angle_beta   90.00
_cell.angle_gamma   90.00
#
_symmetry.space_group_name_H-M   'P 1'
#
loop_
_entity.id
_entity.type
_entity.pdbx_description
1 polymer ?
#
loop_
_entity_poly.entity_id
_entity_poly.type
_entity_poly.pdbx_seq_one_letter_code
_entity_poly.pdbx_strand_id
1 'polypeptide(L)'
;MTDTDSTPPLTLTPGGSPRAQALLDRWNVQWQGVLPWRWAPREARPEAWVRFHTLTEGRQQIRHRRDARAVRRRFRRIVRAVEQLTDLPAMVIVFADDPRPGPLRDRALSVLPHLESWVTDPPMDFGTDVDWQDSDRDEDGEDEDGKEWPLPTHSFTTGPVEDRLLDALVMLVHEQDDDLILLAEDLSWAISAYDGGVDVVLCDPDDAATLADWLAPWLPPSDWPGAYSWSRSATTREMRQGLGVVDFDDEDGNEQEGHVGEDTTPT
;
A
#
# COMPACT_ATOMS: atom_id res chain seq x y z
N MET A 1 -21.28 0.34 34.37
CA MET A 1 -21.57 -0.28 33.07
C MET A 1 -21.89 0.84 32.13
N THR A 2 -20.85 1.47 31.58
CA THR A 2 -20.97 2.44 30.49
C THR A 2 -20.87 1.62 29.22
N ASP A 3 -21.90 1.69 28.38
CA ASP A 3 -21.90 1.14 27.03
C ASP A 3 -20.58 1.49 26.35
N THR A 4 -19.87 0.47 25.88
CA THR A 4 -18.78 0.62 24.93
C THR A 4 -19.35 1.30 23.70
N ASP A 5 -18.98 2.56 23.48
CA ASP A 5 -19.09 3.29 22.20
C ASP A 5 -18.52 2.39 21.10
N SER A 6 -19.40 1.56 20.53
CA SER A 6 -19.05 0.68 19.44
C SER A 6 -19.36 1.49 18.20
N THR A 7 -18.32 1.97 17.51
CA THR A 7 -18.47 2.64 16.22
C THR A 7 -19.38 1.78 15.35
N PRO A 8 -20.48 2.34 14.79
CA PRO A 8 -21.40 1.56 14.00
C PRO A 8 -20.66 0.93 12.81
N PRO A 9 -21.06 -0.29 12.38
CA PRO A 9 -20.46 -0.91 11.21
C PRO A 9 -20.67 -0.02 10.00
N LEU A 10 -19.70 -0.04 9.08
CA LEU A 10 -19.84 0.64 7.80
C LEU A 10 -20.99 0.00 7.02
N THR A 11 -21.73 0.82 6.28
CA THR A 11 -22.80 0.34 5.41
C THR A 11 -22.56 0.76 3.97
N LEU A 12 -23.03 -0.02 3.00
CA LEU A 12 -22.95 0.39 1.60
C LEU A 12 -24.07 1.34 1.24
N THR A 13 -23.72 2.37 0.48
CA THR A 13 -24.74 3.21 -0.15
C THR A 13 -25.58 2.38 -1.14
N PRO A 14 -26.84 2.79 -1.40
CA PRO A 14 -27.69 2.11 -2.36
C PRO A 14 -27.02 1.99 -3.73
N GLY A 15 -26.99 0.77 -4.29
CA GLY A 15 -26.41 0.50 -5.61
C GLY A 15 -25.09 -0.28 -5.59
N GLY A 16 -24.54 -0.61 -4.41
CA GLY A 16 -23.39 -1.50 -4.29
C GLY A 16 -23.62 -2.91 -4.85
N SER A 17 -22.59 -3.52 -5.45
CA SER A 17 -22.68 -4.89 -5.97
C SER A 17 -22.75 -5.93 -4.84
N PRO A 18 -23.26 -7.15 -5.07
CA PRO A 18 -23.21 -8.22 -4.07
C PRO A 18 -21.79 -8.57 -3.63
N ARG A 19 -20.80 -8.42 -4.52
CA ARG A 19 -19.38 -8.63 -4.21
C ARG A 19 -18.86 -7.54 -3.27
N ALA A 20 -19.28 -6.30 -3.54
CA ALA A 20 -19.04 -5.17 -2.65
C ALA A 20 -19.63 -5.52 -1.27
N GLN A 21 -20.92 -5.83 -1.16
CA GLN A 21 -21.51 -6.16 0.16
C GLN A 21 -20.76 -7.27 0.90
N ALA A 22 -20.40 -8.36 0.21
CA ALA A 22 -19.63 -9.45 0.81
C ALA A 22 -18.23 -9.03 1.29
N LEU A 23 -17.56 -8.11 0.60
CA LEU A 23 -16.31 -7.54 1.08
C LEU A 23 -16.52 -6.66 2.32
N LEU A 24 -17.59 -5.85 2.36
CA LEU A 24 -17.87 -4.95 3.49
C LEU A 24 -18.21 -5.74 4.73
N ASP A 25 -18.99 -6.80 4.58
CA ASP A 25 -19.38 -7.67 5.70
C ASP A 25 -18.13 -8.30 6.33
N ARG A 26 -17.19 -8.80 5.52
CA ARG A 26 -15.90 -9.32 6.00
C ARG A 26 -15.04 -8.21 6.61
N TRP A 27 -15.01 -7.03 6.00
CA TRP A 27 -14.31 -5.87 6.52
C TRP A 27 -14.82 -5.47 7.90
N ASN A 28 -16.14 -5.36 8.09
CA ASN A 28 -16.74 -4.99 9.37
C ASN A 28 -16.47 -6.02 10.48
N VAL A 29 -16.30 -7.30 10.13
CA VAL A 29 -15.90 -8.34 11.09
C VAL A 29 -14.43 -8.18 11.46
N GLN A 30 -13.57 -7.98 10.47
CA GLN A 30 -12.13 -8.01 10.65
C GLN A 30 -11.55 -6.69 11.16
N TRP A 31 -12.07 -5.59 10.64
CA TRP A 31 -11.63 -4.21 10.83
C TRP A 31 -12.80 -3.37 11.38
N GLN A 32 -13.40 -3.86 12.47
CA GLN A 32 -14.60 -3.25 13.05
C GLN A 32 -14.40 -1.77 13.37
N GLY A 33 -15.23 -0.91 12.78
CA GLY A 33 -15.17 0.55 12.97
C GLY A 33 -13.97 1.23 12.32
N VAL A 34 -13.14 0.49 11.59
CA VAL A 34 -11.99 1.02 10.86
C VAL A 34 -12.43 1.34 9.44
N LEU A 35 -12.04 2.50 8.94
CA LEU A 35 -12.33 2.88 7.57
C LEU A 35 -11.33 2.26 6.60
N PRO A 36 -11.72 1.97 5.35
CA PRO A 36 -10.83 1.40 4.33
C PRO A 36 -9.86 2.41 3.71
N TRP A 37 -9.25 3.26 4.55
CA TRP A 37 -8.19 4.21 4.19
C TRP A 37 -6.81 3.67 4.52
N ARG A 38 -5.79 4.07 3.75
CA ARG A 38 -4.43 3.53 3.91
C ARG A 38 -3.87 3.66 5.33
N TRP A 39 -4.23 4.74 6.03
CA TRP A 39 -3.74 5.07 7.37
C TRP A 39 -4.56 4.44 8.50
N ALA A 40 -5.81 4.06 8.27
CA ALA A 40 -6.71 3.67 9.34
C ALA A 40 -6.36 2.29 9.97
N PRO A 41 -5.97 1.25 9.20
CA PRO A 41 -5.55 -0.02 9.79
C PRO A 41 -4.40 0.10 10.81
N ARG A 42 -3.41 0.96 10.54
CA ARG A 42 -2.24 1.13 11.44
C ARG A 42 -2.59 1.89 12.72
N GLU A 43 -3.58 2.76 12.69
CA GLU A 43 -4.08 3.42 13.91
C GLU A 43 -4.97 2.49 14.73
N ALA A 44 -5.69 1.58 14.06
CA ALA A 44 -6.52 0.59 14.72
C ALA A 44 -5.72 -0.51 15.43
N ARG A 45 -4.52 -0.85 14.90
CA ARG A 45 -3.65 -1.91 15.44
C ARG A 45 -2.18 -1.48 15.49
N PRO A 46 -1.82 -0.47 16.30
CA PRO A 46 -0.46 0.06 16.35
C PRO A 46 0.57 -0.98 16.82
N GLU A 47 0.16 -1.97 17.62
CA GLU A 47 1.01 -3.06 18.13
C GLU A 47 1.42 -4.08 17.06
N ALA A 48 0.59 -4.24 16.02
CA ALA A 48 0.81 -5.19 14.91
C ALA A 48 1.18 -4.46 13.60
N TRP A 49 1.61 -3.21 13.70
CA TRP A 49 2.02 -2.37 12.59
C TRP A 49 3.55 -2.33 12.47
N VAL A 50 4.05 -2.54 11.24
CA VAL A 50 5.45 -2.41 10.87
C VAL A 50 5.58 -1.43 9.70
N ARG A 51 6.52 -0.49 9.83
CA ARG A 51 6.87 0.46 8.78
C ARG A 51 8.21 0.09 8.14
N PHE A 52 8.22 -0.02 6.82
CA PHE A 52 9.41 -0.25 6.02
C PHE A 52 9.67 0.92 5.07
N HIS A 53 10.93 1.12 4.72
CA HIS A 53 11.33 2.09 3.71
C HIS A 53 11.78 1.42 2.42
N THR A 54 11.10 1.78 1.32
CA THR A 54 11.49 1.36 -0.03
C THR A 54 12.68 2.17 -0.53
N LEU A 55 13.02 3.27 0.14
CA LEU A 55 14.06 4.23 -0.21
C LEU A 55 14.87 4.67 1.00
N THR A 56 16.10 5.14 0.79
CA THR A 56 17.07 5.34 1.90
C THR A 56 16.79 6.53 2.80
N GLU A 57 16.07 7.53 2.31
CA GLU A 57 15.75 8.77 3.04
C GLU A 57 14.27 8.82 3.43
N GLY A 58 13.56 7.69 3.33
CA GLY A 58 12.16 7.62 3.65
C GLY A 58 11.33 8.26 2.56
N ARG A 59 10.43 9.20 2.92
CA ARG A 59 9.56 9.89 1.97
C ARG A 59 10.38 10.75 1.02
N GLN A 60 10.60 10.24 -0.20
CA GLN A 60 11.39 10.91 -1.22
C GLN A 60 10.91 10.52 -2.62
N GLN A 61 10.94 11.50 -3.52
CA GLN A 61 10.69 11.28 -4.94
C GLN A 61 11.71 10.31 -5.56
N ILE A 62 11.24 9.50 -6.50
CA ILE A 62 12.08 8.66 -7.36
C ILE A 62 12.84 9.57 -8.34
N ARG A 63 14.14 9.72 -8.14
CA ARG A 63 14.99 10.61 -8.98
C ARG A 63 15.61 9.87 -10.16
N HIS A 64 15.86 8.57 -10.03
CA HIS A 64 16.59 7.78 -11.02
C HIS A 64 15.97 6.40 -11.24
N ARG A 65 16.26 5.80 -12.42
CA ARG A 65 15.85 4.42 -12.76
C ARG A 65 16.30 3.38 -11.73
N ARG A 66 17.41 3.61 -11.02
CA ARG A 66 17.89 2.72 -9.96
C ARG A 66 16.96 2.77 -8.73
N ASP A 67 16.37 3.92 -8.44
CA ASP A 67 15.50 4.12 -7.29
C ASP A 67 14.16 3.42 -7.57
N ALA A 68 13.61 3.59 -8.79
CA ALA A 68 12.42 2.85 -9.24
C ALA A 68 12.62 1.32 -9.16
N ARG A 69 13.78 0.80 -9.58
CA ARG A 69 14.10 -0.63 -9.45
C ARG A 69 14.21 -1.08 -7.99
N ALA A 70 14.75 -0.23 -7.11
CA ALA A 70 14.87 -0.54 -5.69
C ALA A 70 13.49 -0.58 -5.02
N VAL A 71 12.63 0.40 -5.33
CA VAL A 71 11.26 0.48 -4.82
C VAL A 71 10.47 -0.77 -5.18
N ARG A 72 10.41 -1.11 -6.47
CA ARG A 72 9.72 -2.30 -6.99
C ARG A 72 10.19 -3.59 -6.31
N ARG A 73 11.50 -3.80 -6.28
CA ARG A 73 12.10 -5.00 -5.67
C ARG A 73 11.78 -5.10 -4.18
N ARG A 74 11.90 -4.00 -3.43
CA ARG A 74 11.65 -3.99 -1.97
C ARG A 74 10.17 -4.16 -1.66
N PHE A 75 9.29 -3.47 -2.39
CA PHE A 75 7.85 -3.62 -2.24
C PHE A 75 7.41 -5.07 -2.47
N ARG A 76 7.82 -5.68 -3.60
CA ARG A 76 7.58 -7.10 -3.85
C ARG A 76 8.08 -7.99 -2.72
N ARG A 77 9.31 -7.77 -2.27
CA ARG A 77 9.87 -8.55 -1.17
C ARG A 77 9.07 -8.42 0.13
N ILE A 78 8.61 -7.22 0.48
CA ILE A 78 7.76 -6.99 1.65
C ILE A 78 6.45 -7.79 1.51
N VAL A 79 5.77 -7.66 0.38
CA VAL A 79 4.52 -8.38 0.12
C VAL A 79 4.74 -9.89 0.21
N ARG A 80 5.73 -10.44 -0.50
CA ARG A 80 6.03 -11.89 -0.48
C ARG A 80 6.44 -12.38 0.91
N ALA A 81 7.11 -11.57 1.73
CA ALA A 81 7.43 -11.93 3.10
C ALA A 81 6.18 -12.03 3.98
N VAL A 82 5.22 -11.12 3.81
CA VAL A 82 3.91 -11.19 4.52
C VAL A 82 3.13 -12.43 4.09
N GLU A 83 3.06 -12.69 2.78
CA GLU A 83 2.38 -13.89 2.27
C GLU A 83 3.03 -15.18 2.78
N GLN A 84 4.36 -15.25 2.82
CA GLN A 84 5.09 -16.38 3.36
C GLN A 84 4.86 -16.56 4.86
N LEU A 85 4.85 -15.47 5.63
CA LEU A 85 4.66 -15.52 7.07
C LEU A 85 3.24 -15.98 7.45
N THR A 86 2.24 -15.54 6.69
CA THR A 86 0.81 -15.76 6.98
C THR A 86 0.20 -16.93 6.22
N ASP A 87 0.92 -17.51 5.25
CA ASP A 87 0.42 -18.50 4.28
C ASP A 87 -0.81 -18.02 3.50
N LEU A 88 -0.91 -16.69 3.29
CA LEU A 88 -2.06 -16.05 2.66
C LEU A 88 -1.62 -15.07 1.57
N PRO A 89 -1.97 -15.32 0.30
CA PRO A 89 -1.59 -14.44 -0.80
C PRO A 89 -2.37 -13.12 -0.80
N ALA A 90 -1.77 -12.11 -1.41
CA ALA A 90 -2.43 -10.86 -1.76
C ALA A 90 -3.55 -11.12 -2.77
N MET A 91 -4.79 -10.76 -2.41
CA MET A 91 -5.98 -11.11 -3.19
C MET A 91 -6.97 -9.97 -3.36
N VAL A 92 -6.90 -8.93 -2.52
CA VAL A 92 -7.83 -7.80 -2.57
C VAL A 92 -7.05 -6.51 -2.67
N ILE A 93 -7.46 -5.64 -3.57
CA ILE A 93 -6.93 -4.27 -3.69
C ILE A 93 -8.10 -3.33 -3.45
N VAL A 94 -7.93 -2.41 -2.50
CA VAL A 94 -8.83 -1.30 -2.23
C VAL A 94 -8.13 0.00 -2.60
N PHE A 95 -8.85 0.87 -3.28
CA PHE A 95 -8.39 2.17 -3.75
C PHE A 95 -9.39 3.21 -3.28
N ALA A 96 -8.95 4.29 -2.63
CA ALA A 96 -9.84 5.41 -2.40
C ALA A 96 -9.87 6.29 -3.66
N ASP A 97 -11.04 6.38 -4.27
CA ASP A 97 -11.29 7.24 -5.42
C ASP A 97 -11.51 8.69 -4.93
N ASP A 98 -10.77 9.64 -5.51
CA ASP A 98 -11.36 10.97 -5.73
C ASP A 98 -12.47 10.76 -6.76
N PRO A 99 -13.74 11.04 -6.42
CA PRO A 99 -14.86 10.83 -7.33
C PRO A 99 -14.83 11.79 -8.53
N ARG A 100 -13.93 12.77 -8.57
CA ARG A 100 -13.69 13.61 -9.75
C ARG A 100 -12.89 12.82 -10.80
N PRO A 101 -13.39 12.70 -12.05
CA PRO A 101 -12.61 12.16 -13.15
C PRO A 101 -11.31 12.96 -13.28
N GLY A 102 -10.18 12.28 -13.24
CA GLY A 102 -8.87 12.91 -13.32
C GLY A 102 -7.81 11.95 -13.85
N PRO A 103 -6.65 12.47 -14.26
CA PRO A 103 -5.54 11.65 -14.78
C PRO A 103 -5.17 10.48 -13.87
N LEU A 104 -5.38 10.65 -12.57
CA LEU A 104 -5.17 9.68 -11.51
C LEU A 104 -6.05 8.45 -11.62
N ARG A 105 -7.38 8.65 -11.67
CA ARG A 105 -8.36 7.57 -11.80
C ARG A 105 -8.20 6.84 -13.13
N ASP A 106 -7.92 7.57 -14.20
CA ASP A 106 -7.63 6.98 -15.51
C ASP A 106 -6.36 6.10 -15.46
N ARG A 107 -5.35 6.54 -14.70
CA ARG A 107 -4.12 5.77 -14.49
C ARG A 107 -4.37 4.53 -13.64
N ALA A 108 -5.11 4.64 -12.55
CA ALA A 108 -5.51 3.51 -11.72
C ALA A 108 -6.31 2.48 -12.55
N LEU A 109 -7.28 2.92 -13.35
CA LEU A 109 -8.05 2.05 -14.26
C LEU A 109 -7.19 1.42 -15.37
N SER A 110 -6.08 2.06 -15.77
CA SER A 110 -5.13 1.45 -16.72
C SER A 110 -4.35 0.27 -16.14
N VAL A 111 -4.22 0.21 -14.81
CA VAL A 111 -3.56 -0.88 -14.06
C VAL A 111 -4.58 -1.88 -13.51
N LEU A 112 -5.76 -1.39 -13.11
CA LEU A 112 -6.85 -2.13 -12.49
C LEU A 112 -8.15 -1.93 -13.30
N PRO A 113 -8.29 -2.59 -14.48
CA PRO A 113 -9.41 -2.35 -15.39
C PRO A 113 -10.77 -2.86 -14.88
N HIS A 114 -10.79 -3.57 -13.76
CA HIS A 114 -11.97 -4.22 -13.18
C HIS A 114 -12.24 -3.74 -11.75
N LEU A 115 -12.01 -2.45 -11.49
CA LEU A 115 -12.41 -1.81 -10.24
C LEU A 115 -13.93 -1.71 -10.15
N GLU A 116 -14.48 -2.24 -9.06
CA GLU A 116 -15.87 -2.06 -8.67
C GLU A 116 -15.94 -0.95 -7.61
N SER A 117 -16.58 0.17 -7.95
CA SER A 117 -16.78 1.28 -7.01
C SER A 117 -17.84 0.96 -5.97
N TRP A 118 -17.63 1.43 -4.75
CA TRP A 118 -18.58 1.40 -3.65
C TRP A 118 -18.38 2.63 -2.74
N VAL A 119 -19.44 3.09 -2.07
CA VAL A 119 -19.34 4.20 -1.11
C VAL A 119 -19.78 3.65 0.24
N THR A 120 -18.99 3.90 1.28
CA THR A 120 -19.32 3.52 2.67
C THR A 120 -19.98 4.69 3.39
N ASP A 121 -21.05 4.42 4.13
CA ASP A 121 -21.81 5.36 4.97
C ASP A 121 -21.62 5.00 6.47
N PRO A 122 -21.38 5.98 7.37
CA PRO A 122 -21.24 7.41 7.08
C PRO A 122 -19.97 7.73 6.27
N PRO A 123 -20.05 8.68 5.33
CA PRO A 123 -18.85 9.23 4.74
C PRO A 123 -17.99 9.83 5.86
N MET A 124 -16.66 9.81 5.69
CA MET A 124 -15.77 10.54 6.57
C MET A 124 -16.25 11.99 6.70
N ASP A 125 -16.63 12.39 7.91
CA ASP A 125 -16.54 13.79 8.29
C ASP A 125 -15.06 14.06 8.43
N PHE A 126 -14.44 14.69 7.42
CA PHE A 126 -13.06 15.14 7.53
C PHE A 126 -12.88 16.18 8.65
N GLY A 127 -13.95 16.57 9.34
CA GLY A 127 -13.98 17.69 10.25
C GLY A 127 -13.82 18.95 9.42
N THR A 128 -14.70 19.92 9.64
CA THR A 128 -14.48 21.30 9.20
C THR A 128 -13.21 21.94 9.80
N ASP A 129 -12.44 21.20 10.61
CA ASP A 129 -11.27 21.64 11.36
C ASP A 129 -9.93 21.13 10.80
N VAL A 130 -9.91 20.26 9.78
CA VAL A 130 -8.67 19.99 9.04
C VAL A 130 -8.49 21.11 8.02
N ASP A 131 -7.74 22.12 8.44
CA ASP A 131 -7.38 23.30 7.67
C ASP A 131 -6.46 22.90 6.50
N TRP A 132 -7.03 22.31 5.45
CA TRP A 132 -6.34 22.08 4.16
C TRP A 132 -6.15 23.40 3.37
N GLN A 133 -6.32 24.56 4.01
CA GLN A 133 -6.27 25.89 3.41
C GLN A 133 -4.94 26.30 2.75
N ASP A 134 -3.92 25.44 2.73
CA ASP A 134 -2.57 25.87 2.34
C ASP A 134 -2.05 25.34 0.99
N SER A 135 -2.88 24.71 0.13
CA SER A 135 -2.43 24.33 -1.22
C SER A 135 -3.11 25.04 -2.39
N ASP A 136 -4.36 25.50 -2.28
CA ASP A 136 -5.09 26.13 -3.39
C ASP A 136 -5.75 27.46 -2.96
N ARG A 137 -4.97 28.36 -2.35
CA ARG A 137 -5.37 29.77 -2.29
C ARG A 137 -5.21 30.33 -3.69
N ASP A 138 -6.29 30.28 -4.47
CA ASP A 138 -6.43 31.12 -5.65
C ASP A 138 -6.10 32.57 -5.24
N GLU A 139 -5.35 33.30 -6.08
CA GLU A 139 -4.84 34.66 -5.79
C GLU A 139 -5.94 35.71 -5.53
N ASP A 140 -7.20 35.29 -5.61
CA ASP A 140 -8.43 36.09 -5.52
C ASP A 140 -8.98 36.20 -4.09
N GLY A 141 -8.59 35.31 -3.17
CA GLY A 141 -9.04 35.39 -1.76
C GLY A 141 -10.55 35.28 -1.56
N GLU A 142 -11.26 34.62 -2.48
CA GLU A 142 -12.63 34.20 -2.23
C GLU A 142 -12.60 32.86 -1.51
N ASP A 143 -12.90 32.89 -0.20
CA ASP A 143 -13.20 31.71 0.58
C ASP A 143 -14.38 31.00 -0.11
N GLU A 144 -14.15 29.86 -0.77
CA GLU A 144 -15.22 29.04 -1.33
C GLU A 144 -15.95 28.29 -0.21
N ASP A 145 -16.58 29.08 0.66
CA ASP A 145 -17.54 28.65 1.66
C ASP A 145 -18.71 27.98 0.93
N GLY A 146 -18.68 26.65 0.85
CA GLY A 146 -19.78 25.86 0.28
C GLY A 146 -19.39 24.82 -0.77
N LYS A 147 -18.10 24.56 -1.02
CA LYS A 147 -17.71 23.35 -1.76
C LYS A 147 -18.04 22.11 -0.94
N GLU A 148 -19.19 21.50 -1.24
CA GLU A 148 -19.54 20.15 -0.78
C GLU A 148 -18.49 19.19 -1.36
N TRP A 149 -17.55 18.78 -0.51
CA TRP A 149 -16.55 17.79 -0.90
C TRP A 149 -17.28 16.49 -1.21
N PRO A 150 -17.03 15.89 -2.38
CA PRO A 150 -17.77 14.71 -2.77
C PRO A 150 -17.43 13.56 -1.81
N LEU A 151 -18.44 12.75 -1.49
CA LEU A 151 -18.27 11.66 -0.52
C LEU A 151 -17.10 10.76 -0.96
N PRO A 152 -16.18 10.43 -0.05
CA PRO A 152 -15.07 9.57 -0.39
C PRO A 152 -15.59 8.23 -0.89
N THR A 153 -15.30 7.96 -2.14
CA THR A 153 -15.67 6.72 -2.81
C THR A 153 -14.49 5.79 -2.70
N HIS A 154 -14.74 4.50 -2.49
CA HIS A 154 -13.70 3.51 -2.60
C HIS A 154 -13.99 2.68 -3.85
N SER A 155 -12.97 2.04 -4.39
CA SER A 155 -13.10 1.01 -5.40
C SER A 155 -12.30 -0.19 -4.97
N PHE A 156 -12.72 -1.37 -5.39
CA PHE A 156 -11.96 -2.58 -5.09
C PHE A 156 -11.91 -3.51 -6.28
N THR A 157 -10.92 -4.40 -6.27
CA THR A 157 -10.91 -5.58 -7.11
C THR A 157 -10.38 -6.77 -6.34
N THR A 158 -10.72 -7.97 -6.77
CA THR A 158 -10.27 -9.21 -6.13
C THR A 158 -9.72 -10.18 -7.16
N GLY A 159 -8.59 -10.81 -6.83
CA GLY A 159 -7.94 -11.83 -7.63
C GLY A 159 -6.45 -11.92 -7.29
N PRO A 160 -5.74 -12.93 -7.81
CA PRO A 160 -4.32 -13.10 -7.56
C PRO A 160 -3.51 -11.85 -7.95
N VAL A 161 -2.64 -11.39 -7.06
CA VAL A 161 -1.79 -10.22 -7.30
C VAL A 161 -0.38 -10.65 -7.70
N GLU A 162 -0.13 -10.64 -9.00
CA GLU A 162 1.16 -10.98 -9.61
C GLU A 162 2.22 -9.88 -9.41
N ASP A 163 3.49 -10.25 -9.53
CA ASP A 163 4.64 -9.34 -9.41
C ASP A 163 4.57 -8.12 -10.33
N ARG A 164 4.06 -8.30 -11.56
CA ARG A 164 3.89 -7.20 -12.51
C ARG A 164 2.86 -6.18 -12.03
N LEU A 165 1.81 -6.65 -11.35
CA LEU A 165 0.80 -5.79 -10.78
C LEU A 165 1.37 -5.06 -9.55
N LEU A 166 2.08 -5.76 -8.65
CA LEU A 166 2.79 -5.12 -7.53
C LEU A 166 3.72 -3.99 -7.99
N ASP A 167 4.47 -4.23 -9.07
CA ASP A 167 5.35 -3.23 -9.68
C ASP A 167 4.60 -2.01 -10.23
N ALA A 168 3.38 -2.20 -10.73
CA ALA A 168 2.55 -1.10 -11.23
C ALA A 168 1.91 -0.31 -10.08
N LEU A 169 1.38 -0.99 -9.06
CA LEU A 169 0.70 -0.35 -7.92
C LEU A 169 1.67 0.52 -7.12
N VAL A 170 2.88 0.03 -6.82
CA VAL A 170 3.85 0.82 -6.05
C VAL A 170 4.31 2.07 -6.82
N MET A 171 4.37 2.00 -8.15
CA MET A 171 4.72 3.17 -8.96
C MET A 171 3.59 4.18 -9.02
N LEU A 172 2.35 3.71 -9.12
CA LEU A 172 1.16 4.56 -9.04
C LEU A 172 1.18 5.37 -7.72
N VAL A 173 1.34 4.69 -6.59
CA VAL A 173 1.40 5.33 -5.27
C VAL A 173 2.56 6.31 -5.15
N HIS A 174 3.75 5.99 -5.66
CA HIS A 174 4.87 6.94 -5.61
C HIS A 174 4.70 8.17 -6.50
N GLU A 175 3.99 8.05 -7.63
CA GLU A 175 3.79 9.15 -8.57
C GLU A 175 2.72 10.14 -8.09
N GLN A 176 1.75 9.69 -7.30
CA GLN A 176 0.53 10.45 -7.02
C GLN A 176 0.10 10.46 -5.53
N ASP A 177 0.81 9.74 -4.66
CA ASP A 177 0.51 9.58 -3.23
C ASP A 177 -0.87 8.96 -2.94
N ASP A 178 -1.29 8.02 -3.79
CA ASP A 178 -2.60 7.37 -3.72
C ASP A 178 -2.87 6.60 -2.42
N ASP A 179 -4.15 6.59 -2.04
CA ASP A 179 -4.71 5.78 -0.95
C ASP A 179 -5.05 4.38 -1.48
N LEU A 180 -4.05 3.50 -1.48
CA LEU A 180 -4.18 2.09 -1.88
C LEU A 180 -3.86 1.15 -0.73
N ILE A 181 -4.70 0.13 -0.57
CA ILE A 181 -4.51 -0.97 0.38
C ILE A 181 -4.52 -2.30 -0.37
N LEU A 182 -3.48 -3.11 -0.12
CA LEU A 182 -3.41 -4.50 -0.54
C LEU A 182 -3.75 -5.39 0.66
N LEU A 183 -4.62 -6.37 0.48
CA LEU A 183 -5.07 -7.25 1.57
C LEU A 183 -5.02 -8.72 1.15
N ALA A 184 -4.88 -9.60 2.15
CA ALA A 184 -5.20 -11.02 1.99
C ALA A 184 -6.69 -11.25 1.71
N GLU A 185 -7.04 -12.43 1.22
CA GLU A 185 -8.44 -12.79 0.96
C GLU A 185 -9.30 -12.70 2.22
N ASP A 186 -8.79 -13.14 3.37
CA ASP A 186 -9.50 -13.11 4.66
C ASP A 186 -9.37 -11.77 5.41
N LEU A 187 -8.67 -10.80 4.82
CA LEU A 187 -8.40 -9.47 5.38
C LEU A 187 -7.54 -9.50 6.66
N SER A 188 -6.85 -10.61 6.95
CA SER A 188 -5.99 -10.77 8.14
C SER A 188 -4.77 -9.85 8.15
N TRP A 189 -4.39 -9.30 7.01
CA TRP A 189 -3.35 -8.29 6.92
C TRP A 189 -3.66 -7.24 5.87
N ALA A 190 -3.06 -6.06 6.04
CA ALA A 190 -3.15 -4.93 5.15
C ALA A 190 -1.75 -4.36 4.85
N ILE A 191 -1.48 -4.04 3.59
CA ILE A 191 -0.24 -3.40 3.15
C ILE A 191 -0.61 -2.12 2.39
N SER A 192 -0.09 -1.00 2.87
CA SER A 192 -0.29 0.32 2.28
C SER A 192 1.06 0.90 1.87
N ALA A 193 1.27 1.10 0.57
CA ALA A 193 2.43 1.85 0.11
C ALA A 193 2.20 3.35 0.31
N TYR A 194 3.28 4.11 0.40
CA TYR A 194 3.28 5.57 0.31
C TYR A 194 4.57 6.03 -0.35
N ASP A 195 4.70 7.31 -0.66
CA ASP A 195 5.95 7.82 -1.22
C ASP A 195 7.12 7.52 -0.27
N GLY A 196 7.96 6.55 -0.63
CA GLY A 196 9.21 6.21 0.07
C GLY A 196 9.10 5.11 1.13
N GLY A 197 7.94 4.47 1.28
CA GLY A 197 7.78 3.39 2.25
C GLY A 197 6.51 2.57 2.10
N VAL A 198 6.35 1.67 3.06
CA VAL A 198 5.26 0.71 3.15
C VAL A 198 4.89 0.56 4.61
N ASP A 199 3.62 0.68 4.91
CA ASP A 199 3.04 0.29 6.19
C ASP A 199 2.41 -1.10 6.02
N VAL A 200 2.76 -2.03 6.89
CA VAL A 200 2.21 -3.38 6.97
C VAL A 200 1.50 -3.54 8.31
N VAL A 201 0.26 -3.99 8.30
CA VAL A 201 -0.53 -4.24 9.51
C VAL A 201 -0.99 -5.69 9.48
N LEU A 202 -0.66 -6.44 10.53
CA LEU A 202 -1.04 -7.84 10.70
C LEU A 202 -2.14 -7.98 11.76
N CYS A 203 -2.67 -9.19 11.94
CA CYS A 203 -3.53 -9.51 13.10
C CYS A 203 -2.72 -9.71 14.37
N ASP A 204 -1.60 -10.43 14.26
CA ASP A 204 -0.81 -10.86 15.40
C ASP A 204 0.42 -9.94 15.57
N PRO A 205 0.62 -9.31 16.73
CA PRO A 205 1.84 -8.57 17.05
C PRO A 205 3.12 -9.42 16.96
N ASP A 206 3.05 -10.72 17.24
CA ASP A 206 4.22 -11.61 17.17
C ASP A 206 4.63 -11.88 15.72
N ASP A 207 3.67 -11.96 14.81
CA ASP A 207 3.95 -11.99 13.37
C ASP A 207 4.57 -10.66 12.91
N ALA A 208 4.10 -9.53 13.44
CA ALA A 208 4.64 -8.22 13.09
C ALA A 208 6.11 -8.11 13.55
N ALA A 209 6.42 -8.60 14.75
CA ALA A 209 7.79 -8.69 15.24
C ALA A 209 8.66 -9.59 14.35
N THR A 210 8.14 -10.76 13.97
CA THR A 210 8.84 -11.72 13.10
C THR A 210 9.14 -11.11 11.73
N LEU A 211 8.17 -10.41 11.13
CA LEU A 211 8.34 -9.70 9.86
C LEU A 211 9.38 -8.59 9.96
N ALA A 212 9.34 -7.81 11.05
CA ALA A 212 10.32 -6.76 11.32
C ALA A 212 11.75 -7.33 11.42
N ASP A 213 11.92 -8.49 12.05
CA ASP A 213 13.20 -9.19 12.12
C ASP A 213 13.68 -9.68 10.75
N TRP A 214 12.81 -10.27 9.93
CA TRP A 214 13.15 -10.74 8.58
C TRP A 214 13.61 -9.62 7.66
N LEU A 215 13.04 -8.43 7.82
CA LEU A 215 13.26 -7.26 6.97
C LEU A 215 13.95 -6.11 7.71
N ALA A 216 14.67 -6.42 8.79
CA ALA A 216 15.33 -5.44 9.66
C ALA A 216 16.19 -4.39 8.92
N PRO A 217 16.92 -4.73 7.82
CA PRO A 217 17.67 -3.73 7.05
C PRO A 217 16.83 -2.64 6.38
N TRP A 218 15.50 -2.74 6.37
CA TRP A 218 14.58 -1.79 5.74
C TRP A 218 13.72 -1.01 6.73
N LEU A 219 13.93 -1.22 8.03
CA LEU A 219 13.28 -0.45 9.07
C LEU A 219 13.82 0.99 9.13
N PRO A 220 12.98 1.95 9.54
CA PRO A 220 13.43 3.32 9.80
C PRO A 220 14.51 3.38 10.89
N PRO A 221 15.38 4.41 10.85
CA PRO A 221 16.18 4.81 12.00
C PRO A 221 15.34 5.01 13.26
N SER A 222 15.84 4.57 14.42
CA SER A 222 15.14 4.69 15.71
C SER A 222 14.94 6.14 16.17
N ASP A 223 15.71 7.06 15.62
CA ASP A 223 15.66 8.50 15.88
C ASP A 223 14.75 9.27 14.90
N TRP A 224 14.07 8.58 13.97
CA TRP A 224 13.13 9.24 13.06
C TRP A 224 11.78 9.56 13.70
N PRO A 225 11.19 10.74 13.42
CA PRO A 225 9.85 11.10 13.87
C PRO A 225 8.81 10.07 13.41
N GLY A 226 8.04 9.52 14.35
CA GLY A 226 7.04 8.49 14.06
C GLY A 226 7.59 7.07 13.91
N ALA A 227 8.85 6.82 14.29
CA ALA A 227 9.36 5.46 14.50
C ALA A 227 8.76 4.89 15.80
N TYR A 228 7.83 3.95 15.69
CA TYR A 228 7.28 3.22 16.84
C TYR A 228 8.06 1.91 17.09
N SER A 229 7.66 1.16 18.12
CA SER A 229 8.40 0.19 18.97
C SER A 229 9.32 -0.85 18.33
N TRP A 230 9.33 -0.97 17.01
CA TRP A 230 10.05 -2.00 16.23
C TRP A 230 11.21 -1.44 15.42
N SER A 231 11.83 -0.33 15.86
CA SER A 231 12.91 0.32 15.11
C SER A 231 14.30 -0.05 15.62
N ARG A 232 15.14 -0.55 14.72
CA ARG A 232 16.59 -0.33 14.75
C ARG A 232 17.01 0.23 13.40
N SER A 233 17.93 1.20 13.45
CA SER A 233 18.45 1.90 12.28
C SER A 233 19.15 0.98 11.27
N ALA A 234 18.73 1.07 10.01
CA ALA A 234 19.49 0.60 8.87
C ALA A 234 20.39 1.72 8.33
N THR A 235 21.68 1.43 8.18
CA THR A 235 22.63 2.30 7.50
C THR A 235 22.40 2.30 5.99
N THR A 236 22.82 3.37 5.30
CA THR A 236 22.81 3.45 3.82
C THR A 236 23.52 2.26 3.16
N ARG A 237 24.49 1.66 3.87
CA ARG A 237 25.21 0.46 3.45
C ARG A 237 24.34 -0.80 3.58
N GLU A 238 23.63 -1.00 4.69
CA GLU A 238 22.76 -2.17 4.92
C GLU A 238 21.56 -2.18 3.96
N MET A 239 20.97 -1.01 3.70
CA MET A 239 19.94 -0.88 2.67
C MET A 239 20.44 -1.24 1.26
N ARG A 240 21.72 -1.00 0.97
CA ARG A 240 22.38 -1.35 -0.31
C ARG A 240 22.88 -2.80 -0.34
N GLN A 241 23.11 -3.41 0.82
CA GLN A 241 23.75 -4.72 0.97
C GLN A 241 22.79 -5.88 1.21
N GLY A 242 21.46 -5.68 1.25
CA GLY A 242 20.47 -6.72 1.55
C GLY A 242 20.84 -8.09 0.97
N LEU A 243 21.52 -8.90 1.78
CA LEU A 243 22.09 -10.19 1.41
C LEU A 243 22.10 -11.07 2.65
N GLY A 244 21.52 -12.25 2.45
CA GLY A 244 21.35 -13.33 3.40
C GLY A 244 20.27 -14.22 2.81
N VAL A 245 20.71 -15.18 2.00
CA VAL A 245 19.91 -16.18 1.28
C VAL A 245 18.75 -16.68 2.14
N VAL A 246 17.53 -16.32 1.77
CA VAL A 246 16.44 -17.28 1.80
C VAL A 246 16.44 -17.82 0.38
N ASP A 247 16.81 -19.09 0.21
CA ASP A 247 16.79 -19.74 -1.10
C ASP A 247 15.34 -19.69 -1.59
N PHE A 248 15.08 -18.84 -2.57
CA PHE A 248 13.96 -19.02 -3.47
C PHE A 248 14.56 -19.80 -4.62
N ASP A 249 14.13 -21.04 -4.78
CA ASP A 249 14.39 -21.80 -5.99
C ASP A 249 13.76 -21.01 -7.16
N ASP A 250 14.58 -20.17 -7.80
CA ASP A 250 14.32 -19.60 -9.11
C ASP A 250 14.44 -20.76 -10.13
N GLU A 251 13.41 -21.61 -10.21
CA GLU A 251 13.16 -22.37 -11.43
C GLU A 251 12.62 -21.42 -12.50
N ASP A 252 13.53 -20.74 -13.19
CA ASP A 252 13.25 -20.27 -14.54
C ASP A 252 14.53 -20.33 -15.40
N GLY A 253 14.59 -21.38 -16.21
CA GLY A 253 14.69 -21.17 -17.66
C GLY A 253 15.97 -20.53 -18.17
N ASN A 254 17.03 -21.34 -18.18
CA ASN A 254 18.21 -21.22 -19.03
C ASN A 254 17.83 -20.88 -20.51
N GLU A 255 18.07 -19.64 -20.96
CA GLU A 255 18.31 -19.35 -22.37
C GLU A 255 19.72 -18.78 -22.54
N GLN A 256 20.56 -19.61 -23.15
CA GLN A 256 21.97 -19.39 -23.40
C GLN A 256 22.17 -18.33 -24.49
N GLU A 257 23.05 -17.37 -24.24
CA GLU A 257 23.64 -16.52 -25.28
C GLU A 257 24.47 -17.40 -26.24
N GLY A 258 23.97 -17.56 -27.46
CA GLY A 258 24.70 -18.17 -28.56
C GLY A 258 25.81 -17.24 -29.06
N HIS A 259 27.04 -17.55 -28.65
CA HIS A 259 28.26 -17.03 -29.24
C HIS A 259 28.49 -17.70 -30.61
N VAL A 260 28.36 -16.96 -31.71
CA VAL A 260 28.84 -17.41 -33.03
C VAL A 260 30.03 -16.56 -33.41
N GLY A 261 31.22 -17.12 -33.24
CA GLY A 261 32.42 -16.66 -33.91
C GLY A 261 32.41 -17.17 -35.35
N GLU A 262 32.72 -16.29 -36.29
CA GLU A 262 33.20 -16.70 -37.60
C GLU A 262 34.51 -15.97 -37.87
N ASP A 263 35.58 -16.74 -37.81
CA ASP A 263 36.93 -16.41 -38.22
C ASP A 263 37.17 -17.14 -39.55
N THR A 264 37.23 -16.41 -40.67
CA THR A 264 37.82 -16.90 -41.93
C THR A 264 38.46 -15.74 -42.70
N THR A 265 39.77 -15.56 -42.53
CA THR A 265 40.70 -15.17 -43.62
C THR A 265 41.04 -16.44 -44.44
N PRO A 266 41.71 -16.43 -45.62
CA PRO A 266 42.55 -15.38 -46.28
C PRO A 266 42.19 -15.15 -47.78
N THR A 267 42.66 -14.11 -48.48
CA THR A 267 44.02 -13.89 -49.04
C THR A 267 44.03 -12.53 -49.73
#